data_AF-A0A7X1AY32-F1
#
_entry.id   AF-A0A7X1AY32-F1
#
_cell.length_a   1.000
_cell.length_b   1.000
_cell.length_c   1.000
_cell.angle_alpha   90.00
_cell.angle_beta   90.00
_cell.angle_gamma   90.00
#
_symmetry.space_group_name_H-M   'P 1'
#
loop_
_entity.id
_entity.type
_entity.pdbx_description
1 polymer ?
#
loop_
_entity_poly.entity_id
_entity_poly.type
_entity_poly.pdbx_seq_one_letter_code
_entity_poly.pdbx_strand_id
1 'polypeptide(L)'
;MNIPADAPFPERMCKEVLRNLPMIGFKGKIELIQDDAQMDSALEELRHETLLGFDTESKPTFRRQDEVRPPALLQLSNGATAWLFQLRQISRHEELFAILADPAVEKVGVAPHDDIKGLNRISPFQAAGFTDLGTIASARGIITTGLRNLAGMFLNGRISKAAQVSNWEQNPLTKKQINYAATDAWVSLRIYEELNRRTGQAVPGEQLAQ
;
A
#
# COMPACT_ATOMS: atom_id res chain seq x y z
N MET A 1 19.82 -3.30 -9.61
CA MET A 1 21.14 -3.47 -8.98
C MET A 1 20.96 -4.37 -7.78
N ASN A 2 21.86 -5.33 -7.56
CA ASN A 2 21.81 -6.17 -6.37
C ASN A 2 22.48 -5.39 -5.22
N ILE A 3 21.69 -4.68 -4.40
CA ILE A 3 22.20 -3.93 -3.25
C ILE A 3 22.58 -4.94 -2.16
N PRO A 4 23.81 -4.91 -1.61
CA PRO A 4 24.21 -5.78 -0.51
C PRO A 4 23.22 -5.71 0.66
N ALA A 5 22.97 -6.83 1.32
CA ALA A 5 21.97 -6.91 2.40
C ALA A 5 22.30 -5.97 3.57
N ASP A 6 23.59 -5.82 3.87
CA ASP A 6 24.15 -5.00 4.95
C ASP A 6 24.41 -3.54 4.54
N ALA A 7 24.22 -3.19 3.25
CA ALA A 7 24.46 -1.84 2.78
C ALA A 7 23.61 -0.82 3.59
N PRO A 8 24.20 0.29 4.05
CA PRO A 8 23.46 1.32 4.75
C PRO A 8 22.40 1.98 3.85
N PHE A 9 21.41 2.62 4.46
CA PHE A 9 20.41 3.42 3.75
C PHE A 9 20.34 4.84 4.33
N PRO A 10 20.00 5.85 3.53
CA PRO A 10 19.91 7.21 4.04
C PRO A 10 18.74 7.32 5.02
N GLU A 11 18.92 8.02 6.15
CA GLU A 11 17.81 8.33 7.07
C GLU A 11 16.68 9.14 6.39
N ARG A 12 17.02 9.87 5.31
CA ARG A 12 16.11 10.72 4.53
C ARG A 12 16.40 10.61 3.05
N MET A 13 15.36 10.45 2.25
CA MET A 13 15.50 10.55 0.81
C MET A 13 15.53 12.01 0.34
N CYS A 14 16.59 12.41 -0.37
CA CYS A 14 16.65 13.70 -1.04
C CYS A 14 15.58 13.77 -2.15
N LYS A 15 14.82 14.87 -2.19
CA LYS A 15 13.76 15.07 -3.19
C LYS A 15 14.31 15.03 -4.62
N GLU A 16 15.52 15.52 -4.84
CA GLU A 16 16.16 15.51 -6.15
C GLU A 16 16.53 14.09 -6.59
N VAL A 17 17.16 13.32 -5.70
CA VAL A 17 17.45 11.90 -5.93
C VAL A 17 16.16 11.15 -6.29
N LEU A 18 15.09 11.32 -5.50
CA LEU A 18 13.79 10.70 -5.77
C LEU A 18 13.20 11.06 -7.14
N ARG A 19 13.42 12.28 -7.63
CA ARG A 19 12.91 12.69 -8.96
C ARG A 19 13.65 11.99 -10.10
N ASN A 20 14.93 11.68 -9.89
CA ASN A 20 15.80 11.08 -10.91
C ASN A 20 15.72 9.55 -10.93
N LEU A 21 15.07 8.92 -9.94
CA LEU A 21 14.83 7.48 -9.95
C LEU A 21 13.90 7.05 -11.11
N PRO A 22 14.07 5.83 -11.64
CA PRO A 22 13.17 5.28 -12.64
C PRO A 22 11.74 5.19 -12.09
N MET A 23 10.75 5.48 -12.94
CA MET A 23 9.35 5.27 -12.59
C MET A 23 9.09 3.76 -12.52
N ILE A 24 8.67 3.28 -11.36
CA ILE A 24 8.19 1.92 -11.18
C ILE A 24 6.66 1.91 -11.05
N GLY A 25 6.06 0.79 -11.38
CA GLY A 25 4.63 0.58 -11.27
C GLY A 25 4.30 -0.88 -11.49
N PHE A 26 3.17 -1.31 -10.93
CA PHE A 26 2.73 -2.68 -11.04
C PHE A 26 2.49 -3.09 -12.50
N LYS A 27 2.91 -4.31 -12.85
CA LYS A 27 2.81 -4.89 -14.21
C LYS A 27 2.08 -6.23 -14.23
N GLY A 28 1.62 -6.71 -13.08
CA GLY A 28 0.90 -7.97 -12.95
C GLY A 28 -0.58 -7.86 -13.32
N LYS A 29 -1.33 -8.89 -12.95
CA LYS A 29 -2.78 -8.97 -13.17
C LYS A 29 -3.48 -7.97 -12.25
N ILE A 30 -4.32 -7.09 -12.79
CA ILE A 30 -5.16 -6.19 -11.97
C ILE A 30 -6.60 -6.64 -12.10
N GLU A 31 -7.21 -6.95 -10.97
CA GLU A 31 -8.63 -7.23 -10.86
C GLU A 31 -9.33 -6.03 -10.22
N LEU A 32 -10.30 -5.46 -10.92
CA LEU A 32 -11.18 -4.43 -10.37
C LEU A 32 -12.50 -5.08 -10.01
N ILE A 33 -12.80 -5.13 -8.72
CA ILE A 33 -14.00 -5.77 -8.16
C ILE A 33 -15.03 -4.67 -7.91
N GLN A 34 -16.13 -4.74 -8.64
CA GLN A 34 -17.19 -3.73 -8.69
C GLN A 34 -18.58 -4.31 -8.39
N ASP A 35 -18.70 -5.61 -8.19
CA ASP A 35 -19.94 -6.28 -7.82
C ASP A 35 -19.65 -7.57 -7.05
N ASP A 36 -20.71 -8.15 -6.50
CA ASP A 36 -20.62 -9.35 -5.66
C ASP A 36 -20.35 -10.63 -6.47
N ALA A 37 -20.52 -10.63 -7.80
CA ALA A 37 -20.20 -11.79 -8.64
C ALA A 37 -18.68 -11.89 -8.89
N GLN A 38 -18.02 -10.74 -9.04
CA GLN A 38 -16.55 -10.65 -9.11
C GLN A 38 -15.87 -10.97 -7.78
N MET A 39 -16.57 -10.80 -6.65
CA MET A 39 -16.06 -11.11 -5.32
C MET A 39 -15.71 -12.59 -5.15
N ASP A 40 -16.50 -13.52 -5.68
CA ASP A 40 -16.30 -14.96 -5.43
C ASP A 40 -14.92 -15.44 -5.89
N SER A 41 -14.53 -15.08 -7.11
CA SER A 41 -13.21 -15.46 -7.66
C SER A 41 -12.07 -14.80 -6.87
N ALA A 42 -12.22 -13.51 -6.51
CA ALA A 42 -11.19 -12.78 -5.78
C ALA A 42 -11.01 -13.32 -4.35
N LEU A 43 -12.11 -13.63 -3.65
CA LEU A 43 -12.08 -14.19 -2.30
C LEU A 43 -11.49 -15.61 -2.29
N GLU A 44 -11.78 -16.43 -3.30
CA GLU A 44 -11.19 -17.76 -3.42
C GLU A 44 -9.67 -17.67 -3.61
N GLU A 45 -9.19 -16.81 -4.51
CA GLU A 45 -7.75 -16.57 -4.68
C GLU A 45 -7.11 -16.07 -3.36
N LEU A 46 -7.73 -15.08 -2.70
CA LEU A 46 -7.21 -14.49 -1.46
C LEU A 46 -7.13 -15.45 -0.27
N ARG A 47 -7.98 -16.49 -0.21
CA ARG A 47 -7.93 -17.51 0.86
C ARG A 47 -6.65 -18.33 0.86
N HIS A 48 -5.92 -18.36 -0.25
CA HIS A 48 -4.66 -19.08 -0.38
C HIS A 48 -3.44 -18.21 -0.07
N GLU A 49 -3.63 -16.91 0.12
CA GLU A 49 -2.55 -15.96 0.36
C GLU A 49 -2.24 -15.84 1.85
N THR A 50 -0.95 -15.87 2.20
CA THR A 50 -0.49 -15.66 3.59
C THR A 50 0.17 -14.31 3.80
N LEU A 51 0.45 -13.57 2.73
CA LEU A 51 1.12 -12.28 2.76
C LEU A 51 0.59 -11.38 1.64
N LEU A 52 0.09 -10.21 2.01
CA LEU A 52 -0.54 -9.25 1.11
C LEU A 52 -0.01 -7.85 1.37
N GLY A 53 0.33 -7.14 0.30
CA GLY A 53 0.42 -5.69 0.33
C GLY A 53 -0.97 -5.08 0.49
N PHE A 54 -1.09 -4.07 1.36
CA PHE A 54 -2.33 -3.40 1.73
C PHE A 54 -2.21 -1.89 1.52
N ASP A 55 -3.26 -1.28 0.98
CA ASP A 55 -3.47 0.17 0.99
C ASP A 55 -4.96 0.51 0.85
N THR A 56 -5.35 1.74 1.17
CA THR A 56 -6.70 2.23 0.91
C THR A 56 -6.72 3.61 0.27
N GLU A 57 -7.83 3.92 -0.42
CA GLU A 57 -8.01 5.22 -1.04
C GLU A 57 -9.38 5.82 -0.70
N SER A 58 -9.36 7.12 -0.36
CA SER A 58 -10.53 7.87 0.10
C SER A 58 -10.72 9.13 -0.75
N LYS A 59 -11.98 9.52 -0.97
CA LYS A 59 -12.24 10.82 -1.60
C LYS A 59 -11.80 11.95 -0.66
N PRO A 60 -10.93 12.88 -1.12
CA PRO A 60 -10.43 13.94 -0.29
C PRO A 60 -11.55 14.90 0.12
N THR A 61 -11.46 15.39 1.35
CA THR A 61 -12.25 16.50 1.85
C THR A 61 -11.35 17.73 1.98
N PHE A 62 -11.87 18.90 1.62
CA PHE A 62 -11.04 20.12 1.53
C PHE A 62 -11.40 21.15 2.60
N ARG A 63 -12.58 21.06 3.20
CA ARG A 63 -13.00 21.97 4.29
C ARG A 63 -12.87 21.24 5.62
N ARG A 64 -12.41 21.95 6.65
CA ARG A 64 -12.28 21.41 8.01
C ARG A 64 -13.59 20.87 8.61
N GLN A 65 -14.73 21.34 8.08
CA GLN A 65 -16.07 20.95 8.52
C GLN A 65 -16.58 19.70 7.80
N ASP A 66 -15.94 19.31 6.69
CA ASP A 66 -16.35 18.14 5.92
C ASP A 66 -16.07 16.89 6.75
N GLU A 67 -17.06 16.01 6.87
CA GLU A 67 -16.88 14.72 7.51
C GLU A 67 -15.83 13.90 6.76
N VAL A 68 -14.85 13.37 7.48
CA VAL A 68 -13.86 12.44 6.92
C VAL A 68 -14.59 11.26 6.30
N ARG A 69 -14.38 11.03 5.01
CA ARG A 69 -15.03 9.96 4.26
C ARG A 69 -14.37 8.62 4.64
N PRO A 70 -15.13 7.53 4.80
CA PRO A 70 -14.52 6.21 4.88
C PRO A 70 -13.83 5.86 3.55
N PRO A 71 -12.91 4.87 3.55
CA PRO A 71 -12.29 4.37 2.33
C PRO A 71 -13.32 4.03 1.24
N ALA A 72 -13.04 4.44 0.02
CA ALA A 72 -13.85 4.14 -1.16
C ALA A 72 -13.29 2.96 -1.95
N LEU A 73 -11.99 2.69 -1.82
CA LEU A 73 -11.27 1.60 -2.45
C LEU A 73 -10.39 0.90 -1.40
N LEU A 74 -10.42 -0.43 -1.36
CA LEU A 74 -9.43 -1.26 -0.66
C LEU A 74 -8.52 -1.92 -1.71
N GLN A 75 -7.21 -1.93 -1.46
CA GLN A 75 -6.23 -2.56 -2.33
C GLN A 75 -5.52 -3.70 -1.60
N LEU A 76 -5.44 -4.85 -2.27
CA LEU A 76 -4.65 -5.99 -1.83
C LEU A 76 -3.75 -6.46 -2.97
N SER A 77 -2.54 -6.95 -2.66
CA SER A 77 -1.67 -7.55 -3.69
C SER A 77 -0.78 -8.66 -3.12
N ASN A 78 -0.65 -9.77 -3.85
CA ASN A 78 0.29 -10.85 -3.54
C ASN A 78 1.61 -10.75 -4.34
N GLY A 79 1.84 -9.64 -5.04
CA GLY A 79 3.02 -9.45 -5.89
C GLY A 79 2.82 -9.80 -7.36
N ALA A 80 1.90 -10.70 -7.69
CA ALA A 80 1.56 -11.11 -9.06
C ALA A 80 0.19 -10.58 -9.52
N THR A 81 -0.75 -10.50 -8.58
CA THR A 81 -2.10 -9.97 -8.75
C THR A 81 -2.30 -8.78 -7.78
N ALA A 82 -3.07 -7.79 -8.23
CA ALA A 82 -3.58 -6.73 -7.39
C ALA A 82 -5.11 -6.69 -7.50
N TRP A 83 -5.79 -6.82 -6.37
CA TRP A 83 -7.25 -6.76 -6.25
C TRP A 83 -7.66 -5.39 -5.73
N LEU A 84 -8.54 -4.72 -6.46
CA LEU A 84 -9.05 -3.40 -6.16
C LEU A 84 -10.55 -3.48 -5.90
N PHE A 85 -10.93 -3.42 -4.62
CA PHE A 85 -12.32 -3.54 -4.19
C PHE A 85 -12.95 -2.17 -4.09
N GLN A 86 -13.86 -1.82 -5.01
CA GLN A 86 -14.65 -0.60 -4.90
C GLN A 86 -15.74 -0.79 -3.84
N LEU A 87 -15.43 -0.39 -2.61
CA LEU A 87 -16.22 -0.68 -1.41
C LEU A 87 -17.66 -0.15 -1.48
N ARG A 88 -17.93 0.89 -2.28
CA ARG A 88 -19.30 1.41 -2.48
C ARG A 88 -20.14 0.60 -3.48
N GLN A 89 -19.52 -0.29 -4.26
CA GLN A 89 -20.18 -1.06 -5.32
C GLN A 89 -20.44 -2.51 -4.92
N ILE A 90 -19.78 -3.01 -3.88
CA ILE A 90 -19.98 -4.35 -3.31
C ILE A 90 -20.80 -4.27 -2.02
N SER A 91 -21.49 -5.34 -1.66
CA SER A 91 -22.28 -5.44 -0.42
C SER A 91 -21.69 -6.42 0.60
N ARG A 92 -20.85 -7.37 0.14
CA ARG A 92 -20.27 -8.46 0.94
C ARG A 92 -19.01 -8.04 1.70
N HIS A 93 -19.07 -6.93 2.45
CA HIS A 93 -17.91 -6.41 3.19
C HIS A 93 -17.42 -7.35 4.28
N GLU A 94 -18.33 -8.06 4.96
CA GLU A 94 -17.97 -8.98 6.05
C GLU A 94 -17.02 -10.10 5.56
N GLU A 95 -17.28 -10.67 4.39
CA GLU A 95 -16.46 -11.73 3.81
C GLU A 95 -15.07 -11.21 3.39
N LEU A 96 -15.03 -10.00 2.82
CA LEU A 96 -13.77 -9.34 2.48
C LEU A 96 -12.96 -9.01 3.73
N PHE A 97 -13.61 -8.49 4.76
CA PHE A 97 -12.96 -8.07 6.00
C PHE A 97 -12.59 -9.24 6.89
N ALA A 98 -13.16 -10.44 6.68
CA ALA A 98 -12.68 -11.67 7.28
C ALA A 98 -11.21 -11.95 6.93
N ILE A 99 -10.76 -11.64 5.70
CA ILE A 99 -9.34 -11.74 5.30
C ILE A 99 -8.48 -10.73 6.09
N LEU A 100 -9.00 -9.52 6.33
CA LEU A 100 -8.31 -8.51 7.12
C LEU A 100 -8.29 -8.86 8.62
N ALA A 101 -9.25 -9.64 9.09
CA ALA A 101 -9.34 -10.14 10.46
C ALA A 101 -8.56 -11.44 10.70
N ASP A 102 -8.08 -12.11 9.65
CA ASP A 102 -7.35 -13.37 9.78
C ASP A 102 -5.88 -13.12 10.20
N PRO A 103 -5.43 -13.60 11.37
CA PRO A 103 -4.03 -13.49 11.80
C PRO A 103 -3.06 -14.36 10.98
N ALA A 104 -3.55 -15.36 10.24
CA ALA A 104 -2.72 -16.20 9.36
C ALA A 104 -2.35 -15.49 8.04
N VAL A 105 -3.03 -14.39 7.72
CA VAL A 105 -2.77 -13.55 6.56
C VAL A 105 -2.07 -12.28 7.04
N GLU A 106 -0.80 -12.09 6.69
CA GLU A 106 -0.09 -10.85 6.99
C GLU A 106 -0.44 -9.77 5.95
N LYS A 107 -0.82 -8.58 6.40
CA LYS A 107 -1.14 -7.40 5.60
C LYS A 107 -0.10 -6.32 5.87
N VAL A 108 0.69 -5.98 4.86
CA VAL A 108 1.80 -5.04 4.98
C VAL A 108 1.46 -3.73 4.28
N GLY A 109 1.59 -2.61 4.98
CA GLY A 109 1.23 -1.29 4.47
C GLY A 109 1.91 -0.16 5.22
N VAL A 110 1.66 1.09 4.84
CA VAL A 110 2.21 2.27 5.53
C VAL A 110 1.11 2.93 6.35
N ALA A 111 1.31 2.99 7.67
CA ALA A 111 0.37 3.61 8.61
C ALA A 111 -1.10 3.11 8.51
N PRO A 112 -1.36 1.79 8.50
CA PRO A 112 -2.69 1.21 8.26
C PRO A 112 -3.74 1.53 9.35
N HIS A 113 -3.34 2.14 10.47
CA HIS A 113 -4.21 2.37 11.63
C HIS A 113 -5.46 3.19 11.30
N ASP A 114 -5.30 4.30 10.57
CA ASP A 114 -6.44 5.15 10.22
C ASP A 114 -7.27 4.55 9.08
N ASP A 115 -6.66 3.76 8.20
CA ASP A 115 -7.36 2.94 7.20
C ASP A 115 -8.29 1.93 7.88
N ILE A 116 -7.78 1.19 8.86
CA ILE A 116 -8.53 0.18 9.63
C ILE A 116 -9.72 0.82 10.35
N LYS A 117 -9.54 1.99 10.99
CA LYS A 117 -10.64 2.74 11.59
C LYS A 117 -11.68 3.16 10.54
N GLY A 118 -11.21 3.60 9.38
CA GLY A 118 -12.05 3.97 8.25
C GLY A 118 -12.89 2.80 7.75
N LEU A 119 -12.28 1.62 7.56
CA LEU A 119 -12.94 0.39 7.14
C LEU A 119 -13.96 -0.09 8.19
N ASN A 120 -13.65 0.03 9.49
CA ASN A 120 -14.58 -0.30 10.58
C ASN A 120 -15.85 0.56 10.61
N ARG A 121 -15.85 1.74 9.96
CA ARG A 121 -17.07 2.55 9.76
C ARG A 121 -17.97 2.01 8.65
N ILE A 122 -17.46 1.14 7.78
CA ILE A 122 -18.20 0.49 6.70
C ILE A 122 -18.83 -0.81 7.22
N SER A 123 -17.99 -1.69 7.78
CA SER A 123 -18.42 -2.92 8.43
C SER A 123 -17.46 -3.26 9.58
N PRO A 124 -17.95 -3.57 10.80
CA PRO A 124 -17.09 -3.88 11.94
C PRO A 124 -16.24 -5.15 11.72
N PHE A 125 -14.96 -5.08 12.06
CA PHE A 125 -14.08 -6.25 12.11
C PHE A 125 -12.92 -6.02 13.08
N GLN A 126 -12.40 -7.10 13.66
CA GLN A 126 -11.19 -7.03 14.47
C GLN A 126 -9.97 -7.26 13.58
N ALA A 127 -9.28 -6.17 13.22
CA ALA A 127 -8.06 -6.25 12.42
C ALA A 127 -6.99 -7.12 13.09
N ALA A 128 -6.37 -8.02 12.32
CA ALA A 128 -5.28 -8.87 12.78
C ALA A 128 -4.23 -9.03 11.67
N GLY A 129 -3.00 -9.39 12.03
CA GLY A 129 -1.93 -9.63 11.06
C GLY A 129 -1.50 -8.39 10.26
N PHE A 130 -1.60 -7.17 10.81
CA PHE A 130 -1.14 -5.95 10.13
C PHE A 130 0.28 -5.57 10.53
N THR A 131 1.11 -5.28 9.54
CA THR A 131 2.48 -4.81 9.71
C THR A 131 2.63 -3.41 9.12
N ASP A 132 3.06 -2.46 9.95
CA ASP A 132 3.32 -1.08 9.54
C ASP A 132 4.79 -0.91 9.13
N LEU A 133 5.01 -0.74 7.83
CA LEU A 133 6.32 -0.50 7.23
C LEU A 133 6.95 0.79 7.73
N GLY A 134 6.14 1.80 8.08
CA GLY A 134 6.64 3.04 8.64
C GLY A 134 7.26 2.84 10.02
N THR A 135 6.63 2.01 10.85
CA THR A 135 7.15 1.63 12.17
C THR A 135 8.45 0.83 12.04
N ILE A 136 8.50 -0.16 11.14
CA ILE A 136 9.74 -0.94 10.88
C ILE A 136 10.87 -0.02 10.40
N ALA A 137 10.58 0.86 9.45
CA ALA A 137 11.56 1.80 8.91
C ALA A 137 12.07 2.77 9.99
N SER A 138 11.17 3.30 10.82
CA SER A 138 11.51 4.22 11.93
C SER A 138 12.42 3.54 12.95
N ALA A 139 12.13 2.29 13.31
CA ALA A 139 12.96 1.50 14.23
C ALA A 139 14.39 1.28 13.71
N ARG A 140 14.60 1.40 12.39
CA ARG A 140 15.91 1.33 11.73
C ARG A 140 16.57 2.70 11.50
N GLY A 141 16.01 3.78 12.05
CA GLY A 141 16.54 5.13 11.96
C GLY A 141 16.11 5.92 10.71
N ILE A 142 15.13 5.42 9.94
CA ILE A 142 14.59 6.16 8.78
C ILE A 142 13.57 7.17 9.27
N ILE A 143 13.75 8.43 8.89
CA ILE A 143 12.87 9.53 9.31
C ILE A 143 11.71 9.72 8.31
N THR A 144 11.96 9.54 7.01
CA THR A 144 10.93 9.71 5.98
C THR A 144 10.28 8.38 5.61
N THR A 145 9.16 8.06 6.26
CA THR A 145 8.54 6.72 6.22
C THR A 145 7.33 6.58 5.29
N GLY A 146 6.94 7.64 4.59
CA GLY A 146 5.88 7.54 3.58
C GLY A 146 6.26 6.61 2.43
N LEU A 147 5.27 5.91 1.87
CA LEU A 147 5.43 4.85 0.85
C LEU A 147 6.39 5.23 -0.28
N ARG A 148 6.25 6.44 -0.83
CA ARG A 148 7.14 6.95 -1.90
C ARG A 148 8.62 7.00 -1.48
N ASN A 149 8.91 7.44 -0.27
CA ASN A 149 10.29 7.57 0.20
C ASN A 149 10.88 6.18 0.42
N LEU A 150 10.09 5.28 1.01
CA LEU A 150 10.48 3.88 1.18
C LEU A 150 10.70 3.19 -0.16
N ALA A 151 9.82 3.40 -1.16
CA ALA A 151 10.00 2.88 -2.51
C ALA A 151 11.32 3.37 -3.14
N GLY A 152 11.64 4.65 -3.00
CA GLY A 152 12.90 5.20 -3.49
C GLY A 152 14.12 4.59 -2.81
N MET A 153 14.04 4.36 -1.50
CA MET A 153 15.13 3.86 -0.67
C MET A 153 15.40 2.36 -0.86
N PHE A 154 14.33 1.56 -0.95
CA PHE A 154 14.40 0.11 -0.95
C PHE A 154 14.28 -0.48 -2.35
N LEU A 155 13.49 0.13 -3.24
CA LEU A 155 13.27 -0.39 -4.59
C LEU A 155 14.04 0.38 -5.67
N ASN A 156 14.80 1.42 -5.28
CA ASN A 156 15.49 2.32 -6.20
C ASN A 156 14.56 2.83 -7.32
N GLY A 157 13.30 3.10 -6.97
CA GLY A 157 12.25 3.47 -7.91
C GLY A 157 11.31 4.51 -7.34
N ARG A 158 10.82 5.41 -8.19
CA ARG A 158 9.78 6.38 -7.82
C ARG A 158 8.42 5.88 -8.28
N ILE A 159 7.41 6.07 -7.45
CA ILE A 159 5.99 5.84 -7.77
C ILE A 159 5.30 7.15 -8.15
N SER A 160 4.24 7.05 -8.94
CA SER A 160 3.43 8.21 -9.35
C SER A 160 2.80 8.92 -8.15
N LYS A 161 2.38 10.18 -8.32
CA LYS A 161 1.51 10.91 -7.36
C LYS A 161 0.17 11.27 -7.96
N ALA A 162 -0.03 10.86 -9.20
CA ALA A 162 -0.92 11.56 -10.09
C ALA A 162 -2.40 11.25 -9.83
N ALA A 163 -2.70 10.27 -8.95
CA ALA A 163 -4.03 9.95 -8.46
C ALA A 163 -4.15 10.01 -6.92
N GLN A 164 -3.08 10.38 -6.20
CA GLN A 164 -3.07 10.45 -4.72
C GLN A 164 -4.20 11.35 -4.18
N VAL A 165 -4.54 12.42 -4.89
CA VAL A 165 -5.67 13.29 -4.58
C VAL A 165 -6.66 13.19 -5.74
N SER A 166 -7.61 12.25 -5.63
CA SER A 166 -8.61 11.97 -6.66
C SER A 166 -9.99 11.68 -6.07
N ASN A 167 -11.04 11.77 -6.88
CA ASN A 167 -12.35 11.28 -6.47
C ASN A 167 -12.38 9.75 -6.58
N TRP A 168 -12.03 9.06 -5.50
CA TRP A 168 -12.03 7.60 -5.43
C TRP A 168 -13.42 6.97 -5.27
N GLU A 169 -14.46 7.78 -5.08
CA GLU A 169 -15.86 7.34 -5.16
C GLU A 169 -16.40 7.30 -6.59
N GLN A 170 -15.63 7.75 -7.59
CA GLN A 170 -16.10 7.79 -8.97
C GLN A 170 -16.27 6.38 -9.53
N ASN A 171 -17.35 6.17 -10.27
CA ASN A 171 -17.57 4.95 -11.05
C ASN A 171 -17.98 5.38 -12.48
N PRO A 172 -17.22 5.01 -13.52
CA PRO A 172 -16.02 4.14 -13.51
C PRO A 172 -14.75 4.83 -13.00
N LEU A 173 -13.85 4.07 -12.38
CA LEU A 173 -12.47 4.52 -12.12
C LEU A 173 -11.70 4.68 -13.43
N THR A 174 -10.82 5.68 -13.47
CA THR A 174 -9.92 5.86 -14.61
C THR A 174 -8.79 4.82 -14.61
N LYS A 175 -8.26 4.48 -15.79
CA LYS A 175 -7.06 3.61 -15.93
C LYS A 175 -5.89 4.09 -15.07
N LYS A 176 -5.75 5.42 -14.91
CA LYS A 176 -4.71 6.05 -14.11
C LYS A 176 -4.88 5.77 -12.62
N GLN A 177 -6.12 5.81 -12.11
CA GLN A 177 -6.44 5.45 -10.72
C GLN A 177 -6.21 3.96 -10.47
N ILE A 178 -6.68 3.10 -11.37
CA ILE A 178 -6.51 1.64 -11.29
C ILE A 178 -5.02 1.28 -11.19
N ASN A 179 -4.19 1.80 -12.10
CA ASN A 179 -2.75 1.53 -12.08
C ASN A 179 -2.04 2.12 -10.86
N TYR A 180 -2.49 3.28 -10.37
CA TYR A 180 -1.95 3.91 -9.17
C TYR A 180 -2.24 3.03 -7.95
N ALA A 181 -3.50 2.68 -7.72
CA ALA A 181 -3.94 1.90 -6.56
C ALA A 181 -3.29 0.50 -6.53
N ALA A 182 -3.22 -0.17 -7.70
CA ALA A 182 -2.52 -1.45 -7.81
C ALA A 182 -1.01 -1.33 -7.52
N THR A 183 -0.40 -0.20 -7.87
CA THR A 183 1.03 0.04 -7.59
C THR A 183 1.27 0.23 -6.10
N ASP A 184 0.40 0.93 -5.37
CA ASP A 184 0.67 1.26 -3.97
C ASP A 184 0.62 0.00 -3.08
N ALA A 185 -0.39 -0.87 -3.21
CA ALA A 185 -0.42 -2.16 -2.52
C ALA A 185 0.77 -3.06 -2.91
N TRP A 186 1.08 -3.18 -4.20
CA TRP A 186 2.23 -3.96 -4.67
C TRP A 186 3.56 -3.44 -4.09
N VAL A 187 3.77 -2.12 -4.08
CA VAL A 187 5.01 -1.52 -3.57
C VAL A 187 5.14 -1.72 -2.06
N SER A 188 4.06 -1.67 -1.29
CA SER A 188 4.09 -2.01 0.14
C SER A 188 4.66 -3.42 0.36
N LEU A 189 4.18 -4.41 -0.40
CA LEU A 189 4.70 -5.78 -0.33
C LEU A 189 6.19 -5.85 -0.72
N ARG A 190 6.58 -5.23 -1.83
CA ARG A 190 7.98 -5.24 -2.29
C ARG A 190 8.93 -4.57 -1.29
N ILE A 191 8.49 -3.51 -0.61
CA ILE A 191 9.26 -2.84 0.44
C ILE A 191 9.41 -3.77 1.65
N TYR A 192 8.34 -4.47 2.05
CA TYR A 192 8.40 -5.43 3.15
C TYR A 192 9.43 -6.54 2.90
N GLU A 193 9.39 -7.15 1.72
CA GLU A 193 10.35 -8.19 1.33
C GLU A 193 11.78 -7.66 1.37
N GLU A 194 12.01 -6.44 0.88
CA GLU A 194 13.32 -5.83 0.87
C GLU A 194 13.79 -5.42 2.27
N LEU A 195 12.90 -4.96 3.14
CA LEU A 195 13.19 -4.70 4.56
C LEU A 195 13.58 -5.99 5.28
N ASN A 196 12.92 -7.11 5.00
CA ASN A 196 13.27 -8.40 5.58
C ASN A 196 14.60 -8.95 5.03
N ARG A 197 14.93 -8.62 3.78
CA ARG A 197 16.20 -8.98 3.15
C ARG A 197 17.38 -8.13 3.65
N ARG A 198 17.18 -6.82 3.85
CA ARG A 198 18.24 -5.87 4.24
C ARG A 198 18.38 -5.77 5.75
N THR A 199 19.62 -5.86 6.23
CA THR A 199 20.00 -5.76 7.65
C THR A 199 20.80 -4.49 7.98
N GLY A 200 21.12 -3.67 6.96
CA GLY A 200 21.81 -2.39 7.15
C GLY A 200 21.06 -1.44 8.10
N GLN A 201 21.77 -0.43 8.60
CA GLN A 201 21.21 0.64 9.44
C GLN A 201 21.12 1.96 8.68
N ALA A 202 20.27 2.86 9.17
CA ALA A 202 20.21 4.21 8.62
C ALA A 202 21.48 4.99 8.91
N VAL A 203 21.95 5.75 7.92
CA VAL A 203 23.07 6.68 8.04
C VAL A 203 22.65 8.09 7.59
N PRO A 204 23.27 9.15 8.12
CA PRO A 204 23.07 10.52 7.65
C PRO A 204 23.19 10.63 6.13
N GLY A 205 22.25 11.33 5.49
CA GLY A 205 22.12 11.38 4.02
C GLY A 205 23.33 11.96 3.26
N GLU A 206 24.22 12.68 3.94
CA GLU A 206 25.47 13.21 3.37
C GLU A 206 26.57 12.13 3.19
N GLN A 207 26.45 10.99 3.86
CA GLN A 207 27.48 9.93 3.85
C GLN A 207 27.37 8.95 2.68
N LEU A 208 26.29 9.00 1.89
CA LEU A 208 26.03 8.10 0.76
C LEU A 208 26.23 8.76 -0.62
N ALA A 209 26.84 9.95 -0.65
CA ALA A 209 27.11 10.72 -1.85
C ALA A 209 28.53 10.53 -2.42
N GLN A 210 29.15 9.36 -2.21
CA GLN A 210 30.44 8.98 -2.80
C GLN A 210 30.28 7.81 -3.76
#